data_AF-A0A1S3R8I3-F1
#
_entry.id   AF-A0A1S3R8I3-F1
#
_cell.length_a   1.000
_cell.length_b   1.000
_cell.length_c   1.000
_cell.angle_alpha   90.00
_cell.angle_beta   90.00
_cell.angle_gamma   90.00
#
_symmetry.space_group_name_H-M   'P 1'
#
loop_
_entity.id
_entity.type
_entity.pdbx_description
1 polymer ?
#
loop_
_entity_poly.entity_id
_entity_poly.type
_entity_poly.pdbx_seq_one_letter_code
_entity_poly.pdbx_strand_id
1 'polypeptide(L)'
;MDEGDYYYGGAMFGGFVEDVYTLTKVCRKRFEEDAGNSIEAAWQEESHLNRYLLNNKPSKVLSPEYLWQDFKAQTKEVKVIRFSGVIKNYAEVRPNV
;
A
#
# COMPACT_ATOMS: atom_id res chain seq x y z
N MET A 1 -19.30 -3.29 -10.30
CA MET A 1 -18.07 -2.87 -9.58
C MET A 1 -17.69 -4.10 -8.79
N ASP A 2 -17.04 -5.06 -9.46
CA ASP A 2 -16.89 -6.43 -8.94
C ASP A 2 -15.47 -6.94 -9.17
N GLU A 3 -14.50 -6.00 -9.17
CA GLU A 3 -13.07 -6.28 -9.40
C GLU A 3 -12.28 -6.05 -8.11
N GLY A 4 -11.27 -6.91 -7.88
CA GLY A 4 -10.38 -6.85 -6.73
C GLY A 4 -10.10 -8.24 -6.16
N ASP A 5 -8.83 -8.59 -5.96
CA ASP A 5 -8.45 -9.82 -5.26
C ASP A 5 -8.22 -9.57 -3.77
N TYR A 6 -7.42 -8.55 -3.45
CA TYR A 6 -7.06 -8.13 -2.10
C TYR A 6 -6.88 -6.62 -2.03
N TYR A 7 -6.89 -6.07 -0.81
CA TYR A 7 -6.42 -4.72 -0.53
C TYR A 7 -4.97 -4.76 -0.04
N TYR A 8 -4.03 -4.31 -0.87
CA TYR A 8 -2.60 -4.30 -0.58
C TYR A 8 -2.19 -3.00 0.12
N GLY A 9 -1.45 -3.11 1.23
CA GLY A 9 -0.95 -1.93 1.97
C GLY A 9 0.28 -1.29 1.30
N GLY A 10 0.27 0.03 1.12
CA GLY A 10 1.34 0.81 0.52
C GLY A 10 2.63 0.85 1.33
N ALA A 11 2.55 0.51 2.62
CA ALA A 11 3.69 0.48 3.52
C ALA A 11 4.69 -0.66 3.28
N MET A 12 4.30 -1.72 2.53
CA MET A 12 5.20 -2.84 2.25
C MET A 12 4.91 -3.48 0.88
N PHE A 13 5.82 -3.29 -0.07
CA PHE A 13 5.87 -4.01 -1.35
C PHE A 13 7.33 -4.20 -1.78
N GLY A 14 7.58 -5.12 -2.72
CA GLY A 14 8.92 -5.40 -3.22
C GLY A 14 8.93 -6.46 -4.30
N GLY A 15 10.12 -6.78 -4.80
CA GLY A 15 10.32 -7.73 -5.90
C GLY A 15 11.71 -7.61 -6.49
N PHE A 16 11.90 -8.13 -7.69
CA PHE A 16 13.11 -7.86 -8.46
C PHE A 16 13.18 -6.37 -8.82
N VAL A 17 14.41 -5.88 -9.05
CA VAL A 17 14.65 -4.46 -9.35
C VAL A 17 13.82 -3.98 -10.54
N GLU A 18 13.74 -4.80 -11.59
CA GLU A 18 12.98 -4.47 -12.81
C GLU A 18 11.47 -4.38 -12.55
N ASP A 19 10.92 -5.28 -11.71
CA ASP A 19 9.50 -5.29 -11.35
C ASP A 19 9.14 -4.06 -10.51
N VAL A 20 9.97 -3.76 -9.50
CA VAL A 20 9.76 -2.61 -8.62
C VAL A 20 9.90 -1.30 -9.40
N TYR A 21 10.88 -1.22 -10.30
CA TYR A 21 11.05 -0.07 -11.19
C TYR A 21 9.83 0.13 -12.08
N THR A 22 9.31 -0.94 -12.68
CA THR A 22 8.12 -0.87 -13.55
C THR A 22 6.89 -0.44 -12.76
N LEU A 23 6.63 -1.06 -11.60
CA LEU A 23 5.52 -0.73 -10.73
C LEU A 23 5.54 0.75 -10.31
N THR A 24 6.68 1.21 -9.78
CA THR A 24 6.83 2.57 -9.27
C THR A 24 6.72 3.60 -10.39
N LYS A 25 7.29 3.33 -11.57
CA LYS A 25 7.17 4.19 -12.75
C LYS A 25 5.72 4.33 -13.23
N VAL A 26 4.96 3.24 -13.26
CA VAL A 26 3.54 3.27 -13.65
C VAL A 26 2.70 4.02 -12.60
N CYS A 27 2.91 3.77 -11.31
CA CYS A 27 2.19 4.47 -10.25
C CYS A 27 2.50 5.97 -10.28
N ARG A 28 3.76 6.36 -10.48
CA ARG A 28 4.16 7.77 -10.58
C ARG A 28 3.49 8.47 -11.76
N LYS A 29 3.47 7.83 -12.93
CA LYS A 29 2.80 8.39 -14.11
C LYS A 29 1.31 8.65 -13.85
N ARG A 30 0.61 7.68 -13.24
CA ARG A 30 -0.83 7.82 -12.91
C ARG A 30 -1.07 8.91 -11.85
N PHE A 31 -0.19 9.01 -10.87
CA PHE A 31 -0.24 10.08 -9.88
C PHE A 31 -0.10 11.46 -10.53
N GLU A 32 0.82 11.61 -11.49
CA GLU A 32 0.99 12.86 -12.26
C GLU A 32 -0.20 13.16 -13.17
N GLU A 33 -0.82 12.14 -13.77
CA GLU A 33 -2.06 12.27 -14.56
C GLU A 33 -3.23 12.75 -13.68
N ASP A 34 -3.43 12.16 -12.51
CA ASP A 34 -4.46 12.58 -11.55
C ASP A 34 -4.24 14.02 -11.10
N ALA A 35 -2.99 14.38 -10.74
CA ALA A 35 -2.63 15.75 -10.37
C ALA A 35 -2.89 16.75 -11.51
N GLY A 36 -2.59 16.38 -12.76
CA GLY A 36 -2.90 17.19 -13.95
C GLY A 36 -4.39 17.41 -14.16
N ASN A 37 -5.23 16.49 -13.67
CA ASN A 37 -6.68 16.58 -13.69
C ASN A 37 -7.27 17.19 -12.40
N SER A 38 -6.43 17.69 -11.50
CA SER A 38 -6.84 18.23 -10.18
C SER A 38 -7.62 17.20 -9.34
N ILE A 39 -7.25 15.93 -9.43
CA ILE A 39 -7.81 14.83 -8.66
C ILE A 39 -6.68 14.23 -7.81
N GLU A 40 -7.01 13.78 -6.61
CA GLU A 40 -6.13 12.96 -5.79
C GLU A 40 -6.86 11.66 -5.44
N ALA A 41 -6.19 10.52 -5.62
CA ALA A 41 -6.75 9.23 -5.24
C ALA A 41 -6.94 9.16 -3.72
N ALA A 42 -8.04 8.56 -3.26
CA ALA A 42 -8.48 8.61 -1.86
C ALA A 42 -7.43 8.10 -0.84
N TRP A 43 -6.57 7.17 -1.24
CA TRP A 43 -5.44 6.68 -0.44
C TRP A 43 -4.10 6.90 -1.16
N GLN A 44 -3.94 8.03 -1.86
CA GLN A 44 -2.68 8.47 -2.46
C GLN A 44 -2.00 7.35 -3.27
N GLU A 45 -0.73 7.04 -3.01
CA GLU A 45 0.03 5.99 -3.72
C GLU A 45 -0.55 4.57 -3.53
N GLU A 46 -1.20 4.28 -2.40
CA GLU A 46 -1.79 2.98 -2.10
C GLU A 46 -2.92 2.65 -3.08
N SER A 47 -3.67 3.67 -3.51
CA SER A 47 -4.72 3.50 -4.53
C SER A 47 -4.13 3.10 -5.89
N HIS A 48 -3.04 3.75 -6.31
CA HIS A 48 -2.36 3.42 -7.57
C HIS A 48 -1.67 2.04 -7.51
N LEU A 49 -1.08 1.68 -6.37
CA LEU A 49 -0.52 0.35 -6.10
C LEU A 49 -1.59 -0.75 -6.28
N ASN A 50 -2.74 -0.60 -5.63
CA ASN A 50 -3.84 -1.57 -5.75
C ASN A 50 -4.33 -1.68 -7.20
N ARG A 51 -4.45 -0.56 -7.93
CA ARG A 51 -4.81 -0.58 -9.35
C ARG A 51 -3.74 -1.24 -10.23
N TYR A 52 -2.46 -1.14 -9.87
CA TYR A 52 -1.38 -1.84 -10.57
C TYR A 52 -1.46 -3.35 -10.35
N LEU A 53 -1.55 -3.78 -9.08
CA LEU A 53 -1.56 -5.21 -8.70
C LEU A 53 -2.83 -5.95 -9.13
N LEU A 54 -3.95 -5.24 -9.30
CA LEU A 54 -5.16 -5.81 -9.90
C LEU A 54 -4.89 -6.37 -11.30
N ASN A 55 -4.08 -5.67 -12.11
CA ASN A 55 -3.78 -6.07 -13.48
C ASN A 55 -2.48 -6.90 -13.58
N ASN A 56 -1.54 -6.68 -12.66
CA ASN A 56 -0.22 -7.31 -12.63
C ASN A 56 -0.10 -8.12 -11.34
N LYS A 57 -0.59 -9.36 -11.37
CA LYS A 57 -0.70 -10.19 -10.16
C LYS A 57 0.67 -10.39 -9.51
N PRO A 58 0.83 -10.16 -8.20
CA PRO A 58 2.08 -10.40 -7.52
C PRO A 58 2.38 -11.91 -7.46
N SER A 59 3.65 -12.29 -7.60
CA SER A 59 4.09 -13.69 -7.49
C SER A 59 4.00 -14.24 -6.06
N LYS A 60 3.92 -13.35 -5.06
CA LYS A 60 3.74 -13.68 -3.65
C LYS A 60 2.94 -12.60 -2.95
N VAL A 61 2.01 -13.03 -2.09
CA VAL A 61 1.27 -12.15 -1.19
C VAL A 61 1.73 -12.43 0.23
N LEU A 62 2.10 -11.39 0.96
CA LEU A 62 2.45 -11.51 2.38
C LEU A 62 1.20 -11.39 3.23
N SER A 63 1.09 -12.24 4.25
CA SER A 63 -0.02 -12.14 5.23
C SER A 63 0.12 -10.87 6.08
N PRO A 64 -0.95 -10.50 6.84
CA PRO A 64 -0.89 -9.37 7.77
C PRO A 64 0.22 -9.47 8.85
N GLU A 65 0.85 -10.64 9.02
CA GLU A 65 2.04 -10.80 9.89
C GLU A 65 3.19 -9.86 9.51
N TYR A 66 3.28 -9.47 8.24
CA TYR A 66 4.34 -8.60 7.69
C TYR A 66 3.93 -7.12 7.61
N LEU A 67 2.72 -6.76 8.03
CA LEU A 67 2.28 -5.37 8.14
C LEU A 67 1.15 -5.27 9.17
N TRP A 68 1.52 -5.22 10.45
CA TRP A 68 0.58 -5.14 11.56
C TRP A 68 0.43 -3.71 12.10
N GLN A 69 -0.67 -3.47 12.82
CA GLN A 69 -0.93 -2.21 13.52
C GLN A 69 -0.80 -2.44 15.03
N ASP A 70 0.16 -1.79 15.66
CA ASP A 70 0.53 -2.07 17.06
C ASP A 70 -0.58 -1.75 18.08
N PHE A 71 -1.51 -0.87 17.71
CA PHE A 71 -2.67 -0.55 18.51
C PHE A 71 -3.83 -1.57 18.36
N LYS A 72 -3.69 -2.58 17.50
CA LYS A 72 -4.68 -3.66 17.33
C LYS A 72 -4.26 -4.91 18.07
N ALA A 73 -5.21 -5.51 18.80
CA ALA A 73 -5.00 -6.81 19.44
C ALA A 73 -4.73 -7.91 18.39
N GLN A 74 -3.80 -8.81 18.70
CA GLN A 74 -3.49 -9.96 17.86
C GLN A 74 -4.70 -10.89 17.72
N THR A 75 -4.98 -11.34 16.48
CA THR A 75 -6.05 -12.31 16.19
C THR A 75 -5.49 -13.73 16.12
N LYS A 76 -6.37 -14.75 16.07
CA LYS A 76 -5.94 -16.17 16.04
C LYS A 76 -5.24 -16.55 14.72
N GLU A 77 -5.53 -15.81 13.65
CA GLU A 77 -4.99 -16.01 12.30
C GLU A 77 -3.55 -15.48 12.16
N VAL A 78 -3.19 -14.47 12.97
CA VAL A 78 -1.84 -13.92 13.05
C VAL A 78 -1.09 -14.66 14.14
N LYS A 79 -0.12 -15.50 13.77
CA LYS A 79 0.63 -16.31 14.74
C LYS A 79 1.83 -15.55 15.27
N VAL A 80 2.47 -14.75 14.41
CA VAL A 80 3.64 -13.94 14.74
C VAL A 80 3.52 -12.58 14.09
N ILE A 81 3.71 -11.50 14.86
CA ILE A 81 3.86 -10.15 14.33
C ILE A 81 5.34 -9.96 13.97
N ARG A 82 5.64 -9.82 12.68
CA ARG A 82 7.02 -9.72 12.15
C ARG A 82 7.42 -8.27 11.90
N PHE A 83 6.44 -7.45 11.52
CA PHE A 83 6.62 -6.03 11.27
C PHE A 83 5.35 -5.28 11.70
N SER A 84 5.50 -4.27 12.56
CA SER A 84 4.40 -3.50 13.15
C SER A 84 4.67 -2.01 13.00
N GLY A 85 3.62 -1.23 12.71
CA GLY A 85 3.72 0.21 12.62
C GLY A 85 3.82 0.87 14.00
N VAL A 86 4.77 1.79 14.19
CA VAL A 86 4.91 2.56 15.43
C VAL A 86 3.69 3.48 15.63
N ILE A 87 3.15 3.48 16.86
CA ILE A 87 2.07 4.36 17.30
C ILE A 87 2.55 5.81 17.21
N LYS A 88 1.75 6.68 16.58
CA LYS A 88 2.11 8.07 16.31
C LYS A 88 0.87 8.96 16.30
N ASN A 89 1.05 10.20 16.74
CA ASN A 89 0.06 11.25 16.57
C ASN A 89 0.26 11.92 15.20
N TYR A 90 -0.69 11.72 14.28
CA TYR A 90 -0.57 12.29 12.93
C TYR A 90 -0.52 13.81 12.91
N ALA A 91 -1.25 14.49 13.80
CA ALA A 91 -1.25 15.95 13.86
C ALA A 91 0.12 16.53 14.29
N GLU A 92 0.89 15.78 15.09
CA GLU A 92 2.23 16.20 15.52
C GLU A 92 3.30 15.95 14.47
N VAL A 93 3.16 14.88 13.66
CA VAL A 93 4.19 14.46 12.69
C VAL A 93 3.86 14.82 11.24
N ARG A 94 2.65 15.30 10.96
CA ARG A 94 2.20 15.80 9.65
C ARG A 94 1.54 17.17 9.84
N PRO A 95 2.31 18.26 9.75
CA PRO A 95 1.79 19.61 10.03
C PRO A 95 0.88 20.15 8.91
N ASN A 96 0.88 19.51 7.73
CA ASN A 96 0.07 19.92 6.60
C ASN A 96 -1.26 19.16 6.62
N VAL A 97 -2.36 19.90 6.60
CA VAL A 97 -3.72 19.42 6.36
C VAL A 97 -4.17 19.91 4.99
#